data_AF-A0A7W0TW18-F1
#
_entry.id   AF-A0A7W0TW18-F1
#
_cell.length_a   1.000
_cell.length_b   1.000
_cell.length_c   1.000
_cell.angle_alpha   90.00
_cell.angle_beta   90.00
_cell.angle_gamma   90.00
#
_symmetry.space_group_name_H-M   'P 1'
#
loop_
_entity.id
_entity.type
_entity.pdbx_description
1 polymer ?
#
loop_
_entity_poly.entity_id
_entity_poly.type
_entity_poly.pdbx_seq_one_letter_code
_entity_poly.pdbx_strand_id
1 'polypeptide(L)'
;MTISPRRALVPALRHLILGLGVVFALLPMVWIGVASLQPPDRLYQYPPSWIPETLFLDNFERVLTTQLPAQMLNSTNIAGATSAIVVVTGSLAAYAFARFRFAFRDALFLTILATQMIPALTKIVPLYLMMQGLGGINTRWSLVLVYVGVSLPFAVWMLSG
;
A
#
# COMPACT_ATOMS: atom_id res chain seq x y z
N MET A 1 -4.22 -29.94 -38.66
CA MET A 1 -4.76 -28.95 -37.70
C MET A 1 -4.28 -27.56 -38.10
N THR A 2 -4.97 -26.90 -39.02
CA THR A 2 -4.65 -25.53 -39.49
C THR A 2 -5.47 -24.54 -38.68
N ILE A 3 -4.83 -23.87 -37.72
CA ILE A 3 -5.48 -22.85 -36.88
C ILE A 3 -5.82 -21.67 -37.80
N SER A 4 -7.10 -21.33 -37.92
CA SER A 4 -7.56 -20.18 -38.72
C SER A 4 -6.90 -18.88 -38.20
N PRO A 5 -6.36 -18.00 -39.06
CA PRO A 5 -5.61 -16.80 -38.66
C PRO A 5 -6.41 -15.83 -37.76
N ARG A 6 -7.74 -15.83 -37.84
CA ARG A 6 -8.61 -15.03 -36.97
C ARG A 6 -8.65 -15.51 -35.50
N ARG A 7 -8.37 -16.79 -35.22
CA ARG A 7 -8.35 -17.35 -33.85
C ARG A 7 -7.07 -17.01 -33.08
N ALA A 8 -5.97 -16.72 -33.78
CA ALA A 8 -4.70 -16.34 -33.15
C ALA A 8 -4.56 -14.82 -32.92
N LEU A 9 -5.34 -14.00 -33.64
CA LEU A 9 -5.26 -12.54 -33.57
C LEU A 9 -5.74 -11.97 -32.23
N VAL A 10 -6.83 -12.51 -31.67
CA VAL A 10 -7.39 -12.03 -30.39
C VAL A 10 -6.44 -12.30 -29.22
N PRO A 11 -5.86 -13.51 -29.06
CA PRO A 11 -4.80 -13.74 -28.09
C PRO A 11 -3.59 -12.84 -28.33
N ALA A 12 -3.10 -12.70 -29.56
CA ALA A 12 -1.92 -11.87 -29.85
C ALA A 12 -2.14 -10.40 -29.47
N LEU A 13 -3.30 -9.84 -29.82
CA LEU A 13 -3.67 -8.47 -29.44
C LEU A 13 -3.81 -8.31 -27.93
N ARG A 14 -4.39 -9.29 -27.23
CA ARG A 14 -4.47 -9.29 -25.76
C ARG A 14 -3.08 -9.27 -25.13
N HIS A 15 -2.15 -10.11 -25.59
CA HIS A 15 -0.78 -10.13 -25.05
C HIS A 15 -0.04 -8.82 -25.36
N LEU A 16 -0.25 -8.23 -26.54
CA LEU A 16 0.32 -6.93 -26.89
C LEU A 16 -0.19 -5.82 -25.94
N ILE A 17 -1.50 -5.74 -25.72
CA ILE A 17 -2.10 -4.75 -24.82
C ILE A 17 -1.59 -4.94 -23.38
N LEU A 18 -1.57 -6.18 -22.89
CA LEU A 18 -1.03 -6.49 -21.56
C LEU A 18 0.46 -6.14 -21.47
N GLY A 19 1.24 -6.45 -22.51
CA GLY A 19 2.67 -6.11 -22.58
C GLY A 19 2.91 -4.61 -22.54
N LEU A 20 2.17 -3.84 -23.32
CA LEU A 20 2.22 -2.37 -23.29
C LEU A 20 1.81 -1.82 -21.92
N GLY A 21 0.78 -2.39 -21.30
CA GLY A 21 0.35 -2.03 -19.95
C GLY A 21 1.43 -2.30 -18.90
N VAL A 22 2.12 -3.43 -18.99
CA VAL A 22 3.25 -3.77 -18.10
C VAL A 22 4.42 -2.82 -18.30
N VAL A 23 4.81 -2.55 -19.55
CA VAL A 23 5.89 -1.59 -19.85
C VAL A 23 5.56 -0.22 -19.30
N PHE A 24 4.34 0.28 -19.54
CA PHE A 24 3.89 1.57 -19.03
C PHE A 24 3.90 1.63 -17.49
N ALA A 25 3.42 0.58 -16.82
CA ALA A 25 3.39 0.52 -15.36
C ALA A 25 4.79 0.42 -14.72
N LEU A 26 5.71 -0.32 -15.36
CA LEU A 26 7.06 -0.53 -14.84
C LEU A 26 8.03 0.60 -15.16
N LEU A 27 7.80 1.36 -16.23
CA LEU A 27 8.67 2.45 -16.66
C LEU A 27 9.07 3.43 -15.53
N PRO A 28 8.15 3.99 -14.72
CA PRO A 28 8.53 4.85 -13.60
C PRO A 28 9.29 4.11 -12.48
N MET A 29 9.01 2.83 -12.26
CA MET A 29 9.75 2.03 -11.26
C MET A 29 11.18 1.75 -11.71
N VAL A 30 11.36 1.43 -12.99
CA VAL A 30 12.68 1.27 -13.62
C VAL A 30 13.45 2.58 -13.55
N TRP A 31 12.80 3.72 -13.81
CA TRP A 31 13.42 5.03 -13.69
C TRP A 31 13.96 5.30 -12.27
N ILE A 32 13.17 5.00 -11.22
CA ILE A 32 13.62 5.15 -9.83
C ILE A 32 14.82 4.23 -9.54
N GLY A 33 14.81 3.00 -10.06
CA GLY A 33 15.94 2.07 -9.97
C GLY A 33 17.21 2.63 -10.60
N VAL A 34 17.11 3.11 -11.85
CA VAL A 34 18.22 3.77 -12.55
C VAL A 34 18.71 5.01 -11.80
N ALA A 35 17.80 5.88 -11.36
CA ALA A 35 18.11 7.09 -10.61
C ALA A 35 18.84 6.78 -9.30
N SER A 36 18.48 5.70 -8.60
CA SER A 36 19.17 5.28 -7.36
C SER A 36 20.63 4.90 -7.57
N LEU A 37 21.00 4.52 -8.79
CA LEU A 37 22.37 4.14 -9.19
C LEU A 37 23.16 5.32 -9.79
N GLN A 38 22.59 6.53 -9.79
CA GLN A 38 23.20 7.72 -10.37
C GLN A 38 23.65 8.73 -9.31
N PRO A 39 24.73 9.48 -9.56
CA PRO A 39 25.12 10.62 -8.74
C PRO A 39 24.01 11.70 -8.65
N PRO A 40 23.84 12.40 -7.52
CA PRO A 40 22.77 13.39 -7.34
C PRO A 40 22.76 14.53 -8.36
N ASP A 41 23.92 14.93 -8.87
CA ASP A 41 24.09 15.95 -9.91
C ASP A 41 23.52 15.52 -11.26
N ARG A 42 23.48 14.21 -11.54
CA ARG A 42 22.93 13.65 -12.78
C ARG A 42 21.40 13.54 -12.76
N LEU A 43 20.75 13.62 -11.59
CA LEU A 43 19.29 13.49 -11.48
C LEU A 43 18.52 14.67 -12.09
N TYR A 44 19.16 15.84 -12.20
CA TYR A 44 18.54 17.06 -12.71
C TYR A 44 19.02 17.44 -14.12
N GLN A 45 19.84 16.60 -14.77
CA GLN A 45 20.36 16.86 -16.10
C GLN A 45 19.28 16.63 -17.18
N TYR A 46 19.31 17.41 -18.26
CA TYR A 46 18.45 17.23 -19.43
C TYR A 46 19.30 16.97 -20.69
N PRO A 47 19.06 15.89 -21.46
CA PRO A 47 18.05 14.86 -21.23
C PRO A 47 18.38 13.92 -20.05
N PRO A 48 17.37 13.34 -19.37
CA PRO A 48 17.59 12.37 -18.30
C PRO A 48 18.35 11.14 -18.82
N SER A 49 19.37 10.71 -18.09
CA SER A 49 20.15 9.52 -18.45
C SER A 49 19.41 8.25 -18.02
N TRP A 50 19.04 7.41 -18.99
CA TRP A 50 18.37 6.13 -18.75
C TRP A 50 19.34 4.98 -18.46
N ILE A 51 20.62 5.16 -18.79
CA ILE A 51 21.66 4.15 -18.63
C ILE A 51 22.81 4.81 -17.85
N PRO A 52 23.07 4.41 -16.60
CA PRO A 52 24.20 4.93 -15.85
C PRO A 52 25.51 4.60 -16.57
N GLU A 53 26.37 5.61 -16.79
CA GLU A 53 27.73 5.41 -17.31
C GLU A 53 28.60 4.65 -16.29
N THR A 54 28.34 4.88 -15.01
CA THR A 54 28.98 4.22 -13.88
C THR A 54 27.93 3.82 -12.85
N LEU A 55 28.11 2.66 -12.21
CA LEU A 55 27.25 2.21 -11.12
C LEU A 55 27.66 2.94 -9.83
N PHE A 56 26.87 3.94 -9.42
CA PHE A 56 27.15 4.74 -8.23
C PHE A 56 26.49 4.11 -6.98
N LEU A 57 27.22 3.20 -6.31
CA LEU A 57 26.71 2.47 -5.16
C LEU A 57 26.78 3.25 -3.83
N ASP A 58 27.52 4.36 -3.79
CA ASP A 58 27.66 5.22 -2.61
C ASP A 58 26.30 5.72 -2.08
N ASN A 59 25.29 5.84 -2.95
CA ASN A 59 23.92 6.18 -2.54
C ASN A 59 23.38 5.17 -1.52
N PHE A 60 23.66 3.87 -1.70
CA PHE A 60 23.23 2.81 -0.79
C PHE A 60 24.04 2.82 0.50
N GLU A 61 25.36 3.00 0.45
CA GLU A 61 26.18 3.10 1.65
C GLU A 61 25.78 4.31 2.51
N ARG A 62 25.57 5.47 1.86
CA ARG A 62 25.06 6.68 2.52
C ARG A 62 23.71 6.45 3.15
N VAL A 63 22.78 5.77 2.47
CA VAL A 63 21.45 5.55 3.02
C VAL A 63 21.48 4.60 4.23
N LEU A 64 22.35 3.59 4.20
CA LEU A 64 22.52 2.63 5.29
C LEU A 64 23.18 3.23 6.53
N THR A 65 23.96 4.29 6.38
CA THR A 65 24.56 5.03 7.51
C THR A 65 23.65 6.10 8.10
N THR A 66 22.53 6.42 7.43
CA THR A 66 21.51 7.34 7.98
C THR A 66 20.58 6.63 8.98
N GLN A 67 19.54 7.33 9.45
CA GLN A 67 18.48 6.74 10.27
C GLN A 67 17.54 5.81 9.48
N LEU A 68 17.70 5.71 8.16
CA LEU A 68 16.79 4.94 7.30
C LEU A 68 16.62 3.48 7.77
N PRO A 69 17.67 2.70 8.09
CA PRO A 69 17.48 1.31 8.53
C PRO A 69 16.61 1.19 9.79
N ALA A 70 16.82 2.09 10.76
CA ALA A 70 16.00 2.13 11.97
C ALA A 70 14.55 2.54 11.67
N GLN A 71 14.34 3.49 10.75
CA GLN A 71 13.01 3.90 10.29
C GLN A 71 12.30 2.78 9.52
N MET A 72 13.02 2.04 8.66
CA MET A 72 12.51 0.86 7.96
C MET A 72 12.06 -0.21 8.96
N LEU A 73 12.86 -0.48 9.99
CA LEU A 73 12.48 -1.44 11.03
C LEU A 73 11.22 -0.98 11.79
N ASN A 74 11.12 0.31 12.10
CA ASN A 74 9.91 0.86 12.72
C ASN A 74 8.68 0.69 11.82
N SER A 75 8.79 1.01 10.53
CA SER A 75 7.70 0.84 9.57
C SER A 75 7.30 -0.63 9.42
N THR A 76 8.26 -1.55 9.33
CA THR A 76 8.00 -3.00 9.26
C THR A 76 7.30 -3.49 10.52
N ASN A 77 7.73 -3.07 11.71
CA ASN A 77 7.10 -3.46 12.97
C ASN A 77 5.68 -2.91 13.09
N ILE A 78 5.46 -1.65 12.74
CA ILE A 78 4.14 -1.02 12.78
C ILE A 78 3.20 -1.70 11.76
N ALA A 79 3.63 -1.84 10.51
CA ALA A 79 2.84 -2.46 9.45
C ALA A 79 2.54 -3.93 9.76
N GLY A 80 3.53 -4.68 10.26
CA GLY A 80 3.36 -6.08 10.66
C GLY A 80 2.38 -6.25 11.82
N ALA A 81 2.53 -5.45 12.87
CA ALA A 81 1.61 -5.48 14.02
C ALA A 81 0.18 -5.09 13.62
N THR A 82 0.02 -4.00 12.86
CA THR A 82 -1.29 -3.59 12.34
C THR A 82 -1.91 -4.69 11.47
N SER A 83 -1.16 -5.26 10.53
CA SER A 83 -1.67 -6.29 9.63
C SER A 83 -2.12 -7.53 10.39
N ALA A 84 -1.32 -8.00 11.36
CA ALA A 84 -1.68 -9.14 12.19
C ALA A 84 -2.98 -8.89 12.98
N ILE A 85 -3.09 -7.73 13.65
CA ILE A 85 -4.29 -7.36 14.41
C ILE A 85 -5.50 -7.27 13.49
N VAL A 86 -5.38 -6.60 12.34
CA VAL A 86 -6.47 -6.40 11.37
C VAL A 86 -6.93 -7.73 10.77
N VAL A 87 -6.02 -8.63 10.41
CA VAL A 87 -6.39 -9.94 9.88
C VAL A 87 -7.11 -10.78 10.93
N VAL A 88 -6.59 -10.84 12.16
CA VAL A 88 -7.22 -11.63 13.24
C VAL A 88 -8.60 -11.06 13.59
N THR A 89 -8.67 -9.77 13.92
CA THR A 89 -9.95 -9.14 14.33
C THR A 89 -10.93 -9.01 13.17
N GLY A 90 -10.43 -8.69 11.98
CA GLY A 90 -11.23 -8.55 10.76
C GLY A 90 -11.81 -9.86 10.29
N SER A 91 -11.06 -10.97 10.35
CA SER A 91 -11.58 -12.29 10.00
C SER A 91 -12.66 -12.77 10.96
N LEU A 92 -12.51 -12.52 12.26
CA LEU A 92 -13.53 -12.85 13.27
C LEU A 92 -14.82 -12.06 13.02
N ALA A 93 -14.71 -10.74 12.80
CA ALA A 93 -15.86 -9.90 12.51
C ALA A 93 -16.52 -10.27 11.17
N ALA A 94 -15.72 -10.50 10.12
CA ALA A 94 -16.22 -10.92 8.81
C ALA A 94 -16.92 -12.28 8.87
N TYR A 95 -16.37 -13.25 9.61
CA TYR A 95 -17.03 -14.53 9.84
C TYR A 95 -18.40 -14.33 10.51
N ALA A 96 -18.48 -13.43 11.49
CA ALA A 96 -19.73 -13.15 12.16
C ALA A 96 -20.79 -12.55 11.22
N PHE A 97 -20.40 -11.58 10.39
CA PHE A 97 -21.28 -11.03 9.35
C PHE A 97 -21.65 -12.09 8.31
N ALA A 98 -20.72 -12.93 7.85
CA ALA A 98 -20.99 -13.90 6.79
C ALA A 98 -21.86 -15.09 7.24
N ARG A 99 -21.75 -15.53 8.51
CA ARG A 99 -22.36 -16.79 8.97
C ARG A 99 -23.51 -16.64 9.96
N PHE A 100 -23.54 -15.58 10.77
CA PHE A 100 -24.61 -15.40 11.75
C PHE A 100 -25.70 -14.44 11.25
N ARG A 101 -26.94 -14.73 11.65
CA ARG A 101 -28.08 -13.82 11.49
C ARG A 101 -28.34 -13.19 12.85
N PHE A 102 -28.12 -11.89 12.96
CA PHE A 102 -28.33 -11.13 14.20
C PHE A 102 -29.03 -9.81 13.88
N ALA A 103 -29.64 -9.21 14.90
CA ALA A 103 -30.36 -7.95 14.75
C ALA A 103 -29.42 -6.83 14.27
N PHE A 104 -29.90 -5.96 13.37
CA PHE A 104 -29.17 -4.83 12.80
C PHE A 104 -27.91 -5.17 11.98
N ARG A 105 -27.70 -6.43 11.58
CA ARG A 105 -26.56 -6.87 10.77
C ARG A 105 -26.24 -5.93 9.60
N ASP A 106 -27.23 -5.66 8.75
CA ASP A 106 -27.01 -4.88 7.53
C ASP A 106 -26.77 -3.40 7.83
N ALA A 107 -27.43 -2.85 8.85
CA ALA A 107 -27.23 -1.48 9.29
C ALA A 107 -25.83 -1.27 9.89
N LEU A 108 -25.34 -2.22 10.70
CA LEU A 108 -23.98 -2.20 11.23
C LEU A 108 -22.94 -2.32 10.11
N PHE A 109 -23.16 -3.22 9.15
CA PHE A 109 -22.27 -3.37 8.01
C PHE A 109 -22.19 -2.10 7.16
N LEU A 110 -23.33 -1.47 6.88
CA LEU A 110 -23.39 -0.20 6.16
C LEU A 110 -22.71 0.94 6.95
N THR A 111 -22.87 0.97 8.27
CA THR A 111 -22.20 1.95 9.15
C THR A 111 -20.69 1.81 9.08
N ILE A 112 -20.17 0.59 9.14
CA ILE A 112 -18.73 0.29 8.99
C ILE A 112 -18.21 0.83 7.64
N LEU A 113 -18.94 0.59 6.55
CA LEU A 113 -18.57 1.11 5.23
C LEU A 113 -18.65 2.63 5.13
N ALA A 114 -19.67 3.25 5.75
CA ALA A 114 -19.82 4.70 5.75
C ALA A 114 -18.62 5.41 6.40
N THR A 115 -17.96 4.79 7.39
CA THR A 115 -16.73 5.35 7.99
C THR A 115 -15.57 5.50 6.99
N GLN A 116 -15.54 4.68 5.93
CA GLN A 116 -14.51 4.75 4.87
C GLN A 116 -14.76 5.89 3.89
N MET A 117 -15.99 6.37 3.78
CA MET A 117 -16.33 7.52 2.93
C MET A 117 -15.87 8.84 3.54
N ILE A 118 -15.55 8.86 4.84
CA ILE A 118 -15.03 10.04 5.52
C ILE A 118 -13.60 10.30 5.02
N PRO A 119 -13.31 11.49 4.45
CA PRO A 119 -11.99 11.85 3.95
C PRO A 119 -10.88 11.68 5.00
N ALA A 120 -9.70 11.26 4.58
CA ALA A 120 -8.58 11.04 5.50
C ALA A 120 -8.20 12.32 6.27
N LEU A 121 -8.16 13.46 5.59
CA LEU A 121 -7.76 14.75 6.16
C LEU A 121 -8.70 15.22 7.29
N THR A 122 -10.01 14.97 7.19
CA THR A 122 -10.97 15.40 8.22
C THR A 122 -10.85 14.57 9.50
N LYS A 123 -10.30 13.35 9.41
CA LYS A 123 -10.08 12.45 10.55
C LYS A 123 -8.83 12.82 11.36
N ILE A 124 -7.89 13.57 10.80
CA ILE A 124 -6.59 13.84 11.45
C ILE A 124 -6.76 14.58 12.78
N VAL A 125 -7.53 15.68 12.81
CA VAL A 125 -7.70 16.48 14.04
C VAL A 125 -8.38 15.66 15.16
N PRO A 126 -9.51 14.97 14.94
CA PRO A 126 -10.11 14.12 15.95
C PRO A 126 -9.17 13.00 16.44
N LEU A 127 -8.46 12.33 15.53
CA LEU A 127 -7.53 11.26 15.90
C LEU A 127 -6.35 11.80 16.72
N TYR A 128 -5.83 12.99 16.39
CA TYR A 128 -4.80 13.65 17.18
C TYR A 128 -5.28 13.94 18.60
N LEU A 129 -6.45 14.56 18.75
CA LEU A 129 -7.03 14.85 20.08
C LEU A 129 -7.28 13.58 20.88
N MET A 130 -7.74 12.50 20.23
CA MET A 130 -7.93 11.20 20.86
C MET A 130 -6.59 10.62 21.36
N MET A 131 -5.54 10.63 20.52
CA MET A 131 -4.22 10.14 20.93
C MET A 131 -3.58 11.02 22.00
N GLN A 132 -3.85 12.34 21.97
CA GLN A 132 -3.43 13.27 23.02
C GLN A 132 -4.08 12.93 24.36
N GLY A 133 -5.40 12.71 24.39
CA GLY A 133 -6.11 12.30 25.60
C GLY A 133 -5.64 10.96 26.17
N LEU A 134 -5.18 10.05 25.30
CA LEU A 134 -4.61 8.75 25.71
C LEU A 134 -3.10 8.83 26.07
N GLY A 135 -2.46 10.00 25.97
CA GLY A 135 -1.02 10.15 26.17
C GLY A 135 -0.16 9.44 25.12
N GLY A 136 -0.73 9.11 23.96
CA GLY A 136 -0.10 8.38 22.86
C GLY A 136 0.60 9.24 21.81
N ILE A 137 0.81 10.52 22.08
CA ILE A 137 1.51 11.41 21.14
C ILE A 137 2.98 11.01 21.05
N ASN A 138 3.51 10.98 19.83
CA ASN A 138 4.89 10.57 19.52
C ASN A 138 5.25 9.14 19.94
N THR A 139 4.27 8.23 20.02
CA THR A 139 4.53 6.81 20.30
C THR A 139 4.22 5.91 19.09
N ARG A 140 4.81 4.71 19.05
CA ARG A 140 4.58 3.76 17.96
C ARG A 140 3.25 3.01 18.10
N TRP A 141 2.81 2.77 19.34
CA TRP A 141 1.56 2.05 19.61
C TRP A 141 0.33 2.84 19.13
N SER A 142 0.37 4.18 19.19
CA SER A 142 -0.72 5.02 18.71
C SER A 142 -0.88 4.91 17.20
N LEU A 143 0.23 4.85 16.45
CA LEU A 143 0.20 4.59 15.01
C LEU A 143 -0.42 3.23 14.70
N VAL A 144 -0.04 2.17 15.43
CA VAL A 144 -0.63 0.84 15.26
C VAL A 144 -2.14 0.90 15.49
N LEU A 145 -2.57 1.51 16.59
CA LEU A 145 -3.99 1.61 16.95
C LEU A 145 -4.79 2.40 15.91
N VAL A 146 -4.28 3.54 15.46
CA VAL A 146 -4.90 4.37 14.42
C VAL A 146 -5.02 3.59 13.11
N TYR A 147 -3.95 2.93 12.67
CA TYR A 147 -3.97 2.16 11.43
C TYR A 147 -4.89 0.94 11.50
N VAL A 148 -5.01 0.28 12.66
CA VAL A 148 -6.01 -0.77 12.88
C VAL A 148 -7.41 -0.19 12.69
N GLY A 149 -7.75 0.92 13.36
CA GLY A 149 -9.06 1.54 13.26
C GLY A 149 -9.44 1.96 11.83
N VAL A 150 -8.47 2.44 11.06
CA VAL A 150 -8.69 2.87 9.67
C VAL A 150 -8.82 1.67 8.71
N SER A 151 -8.02 0.62 8.90
CA SER A 151 -7.94 -0.51 7.97
C SER A 151 -8.98 -1.60 8.23
N LEU A 152 -9.45 -1.73 9.48
CA LEU A 152 -10.36 -2.79 9.89
C LEU A 152 -11.69 -2.80 9.11
N PRO A 153 -12.37 -1.66 8.86
CA PRO A 153 -13.61 -1.67 8.09
C PRO A 153 -13.46 -2.27 6.69
N PHE A 154 -12.38 -1.91 6.00
CA PHE A 154 -12.08 -2.44 4.68
C PHE A 154 -11.77 -3.94 4.74
N ALA A 155 -10.99 -4.38 5.73
CA ALA A 155 -10.68 -5.79 5.92
C ALA A 155 -11.94 -6.62 6.22
N VAL A 156 -12.83 -6.15 7.09
CA VAL A 156 -14.11 -6.82 7.38
C VAL A 156 -14.95 -6.95 6.11
N TRP A 157 -15.08 -5.89 5.33
CA TRP A 157 -15.83 -5.92 4.07
C TRP A 157 -15.24 -6.91 3.07
N MET A 158 -13.92 -6.82 2.84
CA MET A 158 -13.21 -7.67 1.87
C MET A 158 -13.25 -9.16 2.26
N LEU A 159 -13.19 -9.49 3.56
CA LEU A 159 -13.23 -10.86 4.06
C LEU A 159 -14.65 -11.42 4.23
N SER A 160 -15.68 -10.57 4.22
CA SER A 160 -17.09 -10.99 4.28
C SER A 160 -17.66 -11.35 2.90
N GLY A 161 -16.95 -10.98 1.82
CA GLY A 161 -17.35 -11.13 0.42
C GLY A 161 -17.21 -12.54 -0.12
#